data_AF-A0A7X9B4A3-F1
#
_entry.id   AF-A0A7X9B4A3-F1
#
_cell.length_a   1.000
_cell.length_b   1.000
_cell.length_c   1.000
_cell.angle_alpha   90.00
_cell.angle_beta   90.00
_cell.angle_gamma   90.00
#
_symmetry.space_group_name_H-M   'P 1'
#
loop_
_entity.id
_entity.type
_entity.pdbx_description
1 polymer ?
#
loop_
_entity_poly.entity_id
_entity_poly.type
_entity_poly.pdbx_seq_one_letter_code
_entity_poly.pdbx_strand_id
1 'polypeptide(L)'
;MTIPLNRLEGRKFCVVFVKLVDPATERVQLQCLRGRASVDRGKVSVFNEHGAVFTLPSVSLKNIMANDGTKLLQDAEYFCLVRVDDSIQLVNKDSELFL
;
A
#
# COMPACT_ATOMS: atom_id res chain seq x y z
N MET A 1 -15.48 2.09 -10.63
CA MET A 1 -16.17 2.83 -9.56
C MET A 1 -15.13 3.50 -8.69
N THR A 2 -15.18 4.82 -8.52
CA THR A 2 -14.31 5.58 -7.62
C THR A 2 -14.84 5.46 -6.19
N ILE A 3 -13.99 5.08 -5.23
CA ILE A 3 -14.37 5.00 -3.82
C ILE A 3 -14.34 6.41 -3.22
N PRO A 4 -15.44 6.92 -2.64
CA PRO A 4 -15.44 8.18 -1.92
C PRO A 4 -14.43 8.15 -0.77
N LEU A 5 -13.52 9.13 -0.69
CA LEU A 5 -12.41 9.12 0.27
C LEU A 5 -12.88 9.04 1.72
N ASN A 6 -14.00 9.68 2.07
CA ASN A 6 -14.58 9.65 3.40
C ASN A 6 -14.92 8.23 3.91
N ARG A 7 -15.12 7.26 3.00
CA ARG A 7 -15.38 5.85 3.38
C ARG A 7 -14.13 5.09 3.81
N LEU A 8 -12.94 5.67 3.64
CA LEU A 8 -11.66 5.09 3.99
C LEU A 8 -11.28 5.37 5.44
N GLU A 9 -11.86 6.38 6.09
CA GLU A 9 -11.51 6.75 7.46
C GLU A 9 -11.61 5.55 8.42
N GLY A 10 -10.52 5.29 9.13
CA GLY A 10 -10.39 4.19 10.10
C GLY A 10 -10.37 2.78 9.49
N ARG A 11 -10.56 2.62 8.18
CA ARG A 11 -10.63 1.30 7.52
C ARG A 11 -9.26 0.64 7.45
N LYS A 12 -9.24 -0.70 7.48
CA LYS A 12 -8.00 -1.45 7.25
C LYS A 12 -7.56 -1.22 5.81
N PHE A 13 -6.32 -0.79 5.62
CA PHE A 13 -5.81 -0.37 4.33
C PHE A 13 -4.41 -0.96 4.08
N CYS A 14 -4.17 -1.44 2.86
CA CYS A 14 -2.86 -1.92 2.43
C CYS A 14 -2.29 -1.02 1.33
N VAL A 15 -1.17 -0.34 1.59
CA VAL A 15 -0.38 0.27 0.53
C VAL A 15 0.57 -0.79 -0.01
N VAL A 16 0.46 -1.09 -1.30
CA VAL A 16 1.35 -2.05 -1.98
C VAL A 16 2.35 -1.27 -2.79
N PHE A 17 3.59 -1.20 -2.31
CA PHE A 17 4.71 -0.64 -3.06
C PHE A 17 5.14 -1.64 -4.14
N VAL A 18 5.22 -1.16 -5.38
CA VAL A 18 5.58 -1.97 -6.55
C VAL A 18 6.88 -1.42 -7.13
N LYS A 19 7.95 -2.20 -7.05
CA LYS A 19 9.23 -1.90 -7.69
C LYS A 19 9.40 -2.78 -8.91
N LEU A 20 9.66 -2.19 -10.07
CA LEU A 20 10.02 -2.95 -11.26
C LEU A 20 11.49 -3.36 -11.13
N VAL A 21 11.76 -4.66 -11.17
CA VAL A 21 13.13 -5.21 -11.01
C VAL A 21 13.73 -5.54 -12.37
N ASP A 22 12.92 -6.06 -13.28
CA ASP A 22 13.31 -6.33 -14.66
C ASP A 22 12.14 -5.99 -15.61
N PRO A 23 12.26 -4.94 -16.42
CA PRO A 23 11.24 -4.57 -17.39
C PRO A 23 11.02 -5.60 -18.49
N ALA A 24 12.06 -6.35 -18.89
CA ALA A 24 11.98 -7.29 -20.01
C ALA A 24 11.19 -8.56 -19.65
N THR A 25 11.26 -8.96 -18.38
CA THR A 25 10.54 -10.12 -17.84
C THR A 25 9.33 -9.74 -16.99
N GLU A 26 8.99 -8.45 -16.92
CA GLU A 26 7.94 -7.89 -16.07
C GLU A 26 8.06 -8.27 -14.58
N ARG A 27 9.29 -8.56 -14.12
CA ARG A 27 9.53 -8.98 -12.75
C ARG A 27 9.39 -7.79 -11.81
N VAL A 28 8.49 -7.90 -10.84
CA VAL A 28 8.28 -6.88 -9.80
C VAL A 28 8.64 -7.41 -8.41
N GLN A 29 9.08 -6.50 -7.55
CA GLN A 29 9.16 -6.70 -6.10
C GLN A 29 8.03 -5.93 -5.44
N LEU A 30 7.35 -6.57 -4.50
CA LEU A 30 6.23 -6.00 -3.76
C LEU A 30 6.59 -5.83 -2.29
N GLN A 31 6.15 -4.73 -1.68
CA GLN A 31 6.17 -4.54 -0.24
C GLN A 31 4.84 -3.97 0.24
N CYS A 32 4.33 -4.45 1.36
CA CYS A 32 3.06 -3.99 1.91
C CYS A 32 3.25 -3.16 3.19
N LEU A 33 2.60 -2.01 3.24
CA LEU A 33 2.29 -1.31 4.49
C LEU A 33 0.81 -1.51 4.80
N ARG A 34 0.53 -2.36 5.78
CA ARG A 34 -0.83 -2.62 6.29
C ARG A 34 -1.07 -1.77 7.53
N GLY A 35 -2.23 -1.14 7.60
CA GLY A 35 -2.56 -0.24 8.68
C GLY A 35 -3.99 0.25 8.61
N ARG A 36 -4.26 1.39 9.24
CA ARG A 36 -5.54 2.09 9.13
C ARG A 36 -5.41 3.38 8.34
N ALA A 37 -6.36 3.64 7.45
CA ALA A 37 -6.41 4.88 6.72
C ALA A 37 -6.96 6.03 7.59
N SER A 38 -6.40 7.22 7.41
CA SER A 38 -6.91 8.49 7.93
C SER A 38 -6.98 9.49 6.78
N VAL A 39 -8.07 10.22 6.74
CA VAL A 39 -8.50 11.10 5.65
C VAL A 39 -8.56 12.51 6.21
N ASP A 40 -7.62 13.35 5.78
CA ASP A 40 -7.56 14.76 6.18
C ASP A 40 -7.46 15.64 4.95
N ARG A 41 -8.43 16.56 4.78
CA ARG A 41 -8.47 17.57 3.68
C ARG A 41 -8.16 16.97 2.30
N GLY A 42 -8.72 15.80 2.00
CA GLY A 42 -8.56 15.11 0.70
C GLY A 42 -7.26 14.32 0.55
N LYS A 43 -6.41 14.27 1.58
CA LYS A 43 -5.26 13.36 1.66
C LYS A 43 -5.66 12.07 2.35
N VAL A 44 -5.00 10.98 1.98
CA VAL A 44 -5.17 9.67 2.63
C VAL A 44 -3.81 9.22 3.14
N SER A 45 -3.71 9.02 4.44
CA SER A 45 -2.51 8.52 5.12
C SER A 45 -2.80 7.18 5.75
N VAL A 46 -1.86 6.24 5.67
CA VAL A 46 -1.98 4.91 6.27
C VAL A 46 -0.98 4.80 7.41
N PHE A 47 -1.49 4.47 8.61
CA PHE A 47 -0.73 4.33 9.84
C PHE A 47 -0.72 2.85 10.25
N ASN A 48 0.46 2.27 10.42
CA ASN A 48 0.57 0.92 10.99
C ASN A 48 0.75 0.95 12.51
N GLU A 49 0.61 -0.21 13.14
CA GLU A 49 0.75 -0.38 14.59
C GLU A 49 2.16 -0.09 15.13
N HIS A 50 3.17 -0.11 14.26
CA HIS A 50 4.57 0.19 14.59
C HIS A 50 4.92 1.67 14.41
N GLY A 51 3.94 2.55 14.16
CA GLY A 51 4.14 3.99 14.02
C GLY A 51 4.66 4.44 12.64
N ALA A 52 4.76 3.53 11.66
CA ALA A 52 5.06 3.91 10.29
C ALA A 52 3.85 4.58 9.63
N VAL A 53 4.14 5.62 8.83
CA VAL A 53 3.15 6.44 8.14
C VAL A 53 3.50 6.57 6.69
N PHE A 54 2.50 6.41 5.82
CA PHE A 54 2.62 6.76 4.41
C PHE A 54 1.39 7.52 3.93
N THR A 55 1.61 8.72 3.39
CA THR A 55 0.56 9.49 2.71
C THR A 55 0.55 9.15 1.22
N LEU A 56 -0.60 8.71 0.72
CA LEU A 56 -0.78 8.39 -0.68
C LEU A 56 -0.52 9.64 -1.55
N PRO A 57 0.25 9.50 -2.65
CA PRO A 57 0.33 10.54 -3.67
C PRO A 57 -1.07 10.88 -4.20
N SER A 58 -1.34 12.16 -4.47
CA SER A 58 -2.65 12.60 -4.97
C SER A 58 -3.08 11.86 -6.24
N VAL A 59 -2.12 11.52 -7.11
CA VAL A 59 -2.35 10.77 -8.36
C VAL A 59 -2.79 9.32 -8.16
N SER A 60 -2.51 8.72 -6.99
CA SER A 60 -2.86 7.33 -6.69
C SER A 60 -4.25 7.20 -6.08
N LEU A 61 -4.86 8.29 -5.59
CA LEU A 61 -6.18 8.28 -4.94
C LEU A 61 -7.30 7.74 -5.84
N LYS A 62 -7.20 7.95 -7.15
CA LYS A 62 -8.15 7.41 -8.14
C LYS A 62 -8.04 5.89 -8.35
N ASN A 63 -6.94 5.30 -7.92
CA ASN A 63 -6.61 3.88 -8.06
C ASN A 63 -6.75 3.11 -6.73
N ILE A 64 -7.47 3.68 -5.76
CA ILE A 64 -7.84 2.95 -4.55
C ILE A 64 -8.91 1.91 -4.92
N MET A 65 -8.68 0.67 -4.51
CA MET A 65 -9.51 -0.49 -4.82
C MET A 65 -9.95 -1.18 -3.53
N ALA A 66 -11.09 -1.88 -3.57
CA ALA A 66 -11.48 -2.79 -2.49
C ALA A 66 -10.58 -4.04 -2.52
N ASN A 67 -10.42 -4.72 -1.39
CA ASN A 67 -9.68 -5.98 -1.33
C ASN A 67 -10.19 -6.98 -2.38
N ASP A 68 -9.25 -7.56 -3.13
CA ASP A 68 -9.49 -8.49 -4.24
C ASP A 68 -9.43 -9.97 -3.83
N GLY A 69 -9.27 -10.26 -2.54
CA GLY A 69 -9.18 -11.61 -1.97
C GLY A 69 -7.78 -12.22 -2.03
N THR A 70 -6.77 -11.48 -2.49
CA THR A 70 -5.40 -12.00 -2.54
C THR A 70 -4.79 -12.15 -1.15
N LYS A 71 -3.97 -13.20 -0.96
CA LYS A 71 -3.23 -13.43 0.30
C LYS A 71 -2.32 -12.25 0.68
N LEU A 72 -1.87 -11.49 -0.32
CA LEU A 72 -1.05 -10.30 -0.14
C LEU A 72 -1.73 -9.25 0.75
N LEU A 73 -3.04 -9.03 0.54
CA LEU A 73 -3.79 -7.97 1.21
C LEU A 73 -4.24 -8.36 2.62
N GLN A 74 -4.22 -9.65 2.94
CA GLN A 74 -4.69 -10.18 4.23
C GLN A 74 -6.11 -9.68 4.54
N ASP A 75 -6.30 -9.04 5.69
CA ASP A 75 -7.57 -8.53 6.18
C ASP A 75 -7.81 -7.05 5.86
N ALA A 76 -6.99 -6.43 4.99
CA ALA A 76 -7.24 -5.08 4.53
C ALA A 76 -8.60 -4.98 3.83
N GLU A 77 -9.32 -3.88 4.01
CA GLU A 77 -10.61 -3.67 3.32
C GLU A 77 -10.39 -2.99 1.96
N TYR A 78 -9.32 -2.21 1.86
CA TYR A 78 -8.93 -1.43 0.69
C TYR A 78 -7.43 -1.52 0.44
N PHE A 79 -7.02 -1.29 -0.80
CA PHE A 79 -5.62 -1.20 -1.16
C PHE A 79 -5.36 -0.18 -2.26
N CYS A 80 -4.08 0.20 -2.41
CA CYS A 80 -3.60 1.01 -3.51
C CYS A 80 -2.21 0.55 -3.92
N LEU A 81 -1.99 0.39 -5.22
CA LEU A 81 -0.67 0.12 -5.79
C LEU A 81 0.09 1.44 -5.96
N VAL A 82 1.29 1.52 -5.43
CA VAL A 82 2.18 2.68 -5.54
C VAL A 82 3.47 2.23 -6.18
N ARG A 83 3.73 2.67 -7.41
CA ARG A 83 5.02 2.43 -8.06
C ARG A 83 6.11 3.19 -7.32
N VAL A 84 7.22 2.52 -7.02
CA VAL A 84 8.41 3.13 -6.45
C VAL A 84 9.52 3.22 -7.48
N ASP A 85 10.42 4.17 -7.28
CA ASP A 85 11.60 4.37 -8.10
C ASP A 85 12.67 3.29 -7.84
N ASP A 86 13.54 3.07 -8.82
CA ASP A 86 14.60 2.07 -8.76
C ASP A 86 15.62 2.35 -7.65
N SER A 87 15.80 3.63 -7.28
CA SER A 87 16.65 4.06 -6.18
C SER A 87 16.12 3.71 -4.78
N ILE A 88 14.82 3.39 -4.66
CA ILE A 88 14.20 3.07 -3.37
C ILE A 88 14.47 1.61 -3.01
N GLN A 89 15.07 1.37 -1.85
CA GLN A 89 15.20 0.02 -1.29
C GLN A 89 13.94 -0.36 -0.53
N LEU A 90 13.27 -1.41 -1.00
CA LEU A 90 12.16 -2.04 -0.27
C LEU A 90 12.75 -3.08 0.69
N VAL A 91 12.65 -2.82 1.99
CA VAL A 91 13.19 -3.70 3.04
C VAL A 91 12.07 -4.60 3.55
N ASN A 92 12.15 -5.91 3.29
CA ASN A 92 11.24 -6.88 3.90
C ASN A 92 11.65 -7.10 5.35
N LYS A 93 10.79 -6.70 6.31
CA LYS A 93 10.99 -7.00 7.73
C LYS A 93 10.82 -8.49 8.08
N ASP A 94 10.26 -9.29 7.17
CA ASP A 94 10.09 -10.74 7.37
C ASP A 94 11.36 -11.57 7.05
N SER A 95 12.48 -10.93 6.75
CA SER A 95 13.76 -11.63 6.50
C SER A 95 14.52 -12.03 7.79
N GLU A 96 13.99 -11.76 8.99
CA GLU A 96 14.63 -12.10 10.27
C GLU A 96 14.03 -13.33 10.99
N LEU A 97 13.13 -14.11 10.37
CA LEU A 97 12.46 -15.26 11.00
C LEU A 97 12.89 -16.64 10.48
N PHE A 98 14.05 -16.74 9.84
CA PHE A 98 14.69 -18.02 9.52
C PHE A 98 16.14 -18.05 10.05
N LEU A 99 16.27 -18.12 11.39
CA LEU A 99 17.45 -18.64 12.08
C LEU A 99 16.99 -19.64 13.13
#